data_AF-A0A6M3JVB6-F1
#
_entry.id   AF-A0A6M3JVB6-F1
#
_cell.length_a   1.000
_cell.length_b   1.000
_cell.length_c   1.000
_cell.angle_alpha   90.00
_cell.angle_beta   90.00
_cell.angle_gamma   90.00
#
_symmetry.space_group_name_H-M   'P 1'
#
loop_
_entity.id
_entity.type
_entity.pdbx_description
1 polymer ?
#
loop_
_entity_poly.entity_id
_entity_poly.type
_entity_poly.pdbx_seq_one_letter_code
_entity_poly.pdbx_strand_id
1 'polypeptide(L)'
;MDKEYDDIIEKLKSDYPIENQVSFNEFDLYDKLNANALLIVRYSEMLNKERSHYEYLIELKDKLVGELYDHYRFELDKSLQKVEIEKYYLPKDKRVIKMNKILRSQKARVDFFEICVNGLNKQGWNMKNFSDNMKKGL
;
A
#
# COMPACT_ATOMS: atom_id res chain seq x y z
N MET A 1 9.67 7.14 -12.34
CA MET A 1 8.56 6.41 -11.69
C MET A 1 8.04 5.39 -12.69
N ASP A 2 7.59 4.23 -12.23
CA ASP A 2 7.10 3.14 -13.11
C ASP A 2 5.68 3.51 -13.60
N LYS A 3 5.42 3.53 -14.91
CA LYS A 3 4.15 4.04 -15.48
C LYS A 3 2.91 3.37 -14.88
N GLU A 4 3.03 2.08 -14.56
CA GLU A 4 1.96 1.30 -13.93
C GLU A 4 1.66 1.73 -12.49
N TYR A 5 2.66 2.19 -11.75
CA TYR A 5 2.45 2.76 -10.42
C TYR A 5 1.62 4.03 -10.53
N ASP A 6 2.00 4.94 -11.43
CA ASP A 6 1.30 6.21 -11.64
C ASP A 6 -0.16 5.97 -12.06
N ASP A 7 -0.41 5.04 -12.98
CA ASP A 7 -1.77 4.67 -13.42
C ASP A 7 -2.63 4.13 -12.27
N ILE A 8 -2.06 3.34 -11.36
CA ILE A 8 -2.76 2.82 -10.17
C ILE A 8 -3.10 3.97 -9.21
N ILE A 9 -2.15 4.84 -8.94
CA ILE A 9 -2.34 5.96 -8.01
C ILE A 9 -3.38 6.93 -8.54
N GLU A 10 -3.32 7.30 -9.83
CA GLU A 10 -4.31 8.21 -10.42
C GLU A 10 -5.72 7.63 -10.39
N LYS A 11 -5.86 6.32 -10.67
CA LYS A 11 -7.14 5.65 -10.51
C LYS A 11 -7.64 5.70 -9.06
N LEU A 12 -6.78 5.40 -8.09
CA LEU A 12 -7.14 5.43 -6.67
C LEU A 12 -7.52 6.83 -6.19
N LYS A 13 -6.83 7.88 -6.64
CA LYS A 13 -7.21 9.27 -6.34
C LYS A 13 -8.59 9.62 -6.90
N SER A 14 -8.90 9.14 -8.11
CA SER A 14 -10.22 9.37 -8.71
C SER A 14 -11.32 8.61 -7.97
N ASP A 15 -11.07 7.36 -7.59
CA ASP A 15 -12.04 6.51 -6.88
C ASP A 15 -12.23 6.97 -5.42
N TYR A 16 -11.18 7.52 -4.81
CA TYR A 16 -11.10 7.94 -3.42
C TYR A 16 -10.51 9.36 -3.31
N PRO A 17 -11.31 10.41 -3.55
CA PRO A 17 -10.84 11.80 -3.59
C PRO A 17 -10.56 12.34 -2.17
N ILE A 18 -9.44 11.89 -1.60
CA ILE A 18 -9.02 12.19 -0.23
C ILE A 18 -8.66 13.67 -0.03
N GLU A 19 -8.20 14.36 -1.07
CA GLU A 19 -7.77 15.78 -1.02
C GLU A 19 -8.87 16.72 -0.51
N ASN A 20 -10.12 16.45 -0.90
CA ASN A 20 -11.29 17.21 -0.44
C ASN A 20 -11.60 16.95 1.05
N GLN A 21 -11.23 15.78 1.54
CA GLN A 21 -11.45 15.37 2.91
C GLN A 21 -10.38 15.95 3.85
N VAL A 22 -9.12 15.99 3.42
CA VAL A 22 -7.97 16.41 4.26
C VAL A 22 -7.75 17.92 4.36
N SER A 23 -8.45 18.70 3.56
CA SER A 23 -8.50 20.17 3.67
C SER A 23 -9.58 20.61 4.66
N PHE A 24 -9.47 21.79 5.27
CA PHE A 24 -10.54 22.41 6.07
C PHE A 24 -10.37 23.94 6.09
N ASN A 25 -11.43 24.65 6.46
CA ASN A 25 -11.49 26.08 6.69
C ASN A 25 -12.28 26.39 7.98
N GLU A 26 -12.45 27.66 8.30
CA GLU A 26 -13.11 28.11 9.54
C GLU A 26 -14.59 27.70 9.63
N PHE A 27 -15.27 27.58 8.49
CA PHE A 27 -16.70 27.30 8.43
C PHE A 27 -17.02 25.81 8.47
N ASP A 28 -16.13 24.95 7.97
CA ASP A 28 -16.35 23.49 7.90
C ASP A 28 -15.60 22.69 8.99
N LEU A 29 -14.85 23.37 9.87
CA LEU A 29 -13.99 22.77 10.87
C LEU A 29 -14.71 21.74 11.75
N TYR A 30 -15.85 22.11 12.34
CA TYR A 30 -16.57 21.24 13.29
C TYR A 30 -17.20 20.04 12.58
N ASP A 31 -17.76 20.24 11.39
CA ASP A 31 -18.35 19.17 10.59
C ASP A 31 -17.27 18.17 10.16
N LYS A 32 -16.11 18.65 9.71
CA LYS A 32 -14.97 17.81 9.35
C LYS A 32 -14.36 17.11 10.54
N LEU A 33 -14.26 17.76 11.70
CA LEU A 33 -13.77 17.14 12.93
C LEU A 33 -14.66 15.96 13.35
N ASN A 34 -15.97 16.14 13.30
CA ASN A 34 -16.95 15.09 13.60
C ASN A 34 -16.90 13.94 12.59
N ALA A 35 -16.72 14.25 11.31
CA ALA A 35 -16.62 13.23 10.25
C ALA A 35 -15.25 12.51 10.22
N ASN A 36 -14.18 13.13 10.74
CA ASN A 36 -12.81 12.63 10.61
C ASN A 36 -12.63 11.23 11.23
N ALA A 37 -13.24 10.98 12.38
CA ALA A 37 -13.16 9.67 13.03
C ALA A 37 -13.74 8.55 12.14
N LEU A 38 -14.89 8.81 11.50
CA LEU A 38 -15.51 7.85 10.59
C LEU A 38 -14.68 7.64 9.33
N LEU A 39 -14.09 8.71 8.79
CA LEU A 39 -13.19 8.63 7.64
C LEU A 39 -11.93 7.80 7.97
N ILE A 40 -11.31 8.02 9.13
CA ILE A 40 -10.16 7.23 9.58
C ILE A 40 -10.51 5.75 9.64
N VAL A 41 -11.65 5.38 10.23
CA VAL A 41 -12.11 3.99 10.27
C VAL A 41 -12.25 3.41 8.87
N ARG A 42 -12.99 4.10 7.99
CA ARG A 42 -13.24 3.63 6.62
C ARG A 42 -11.96 3.43 5.81
N TYR A 43 -11.02 4.37 5.87
CA TYR A 43 -9.75 4.24 5.16
C TYR A 43 -8.81 3.22 5.81
N SER A 44 -8.90 3.03 7.13
CA SER A 44 -8.16 1.97 7.83
C SER A 44 -8.67 0.58 7.46
N GLU A 45 -9.98 0.39 7.30
CA GLU A 45 -10.56 -0.86 6.80
C GLU A 45 -10.07 -1.18 5.38
N MET A 46 -10.04 -0.19 4.49
CA MET A 46 -9.49 -0.34 3.14
C MET A 46 -8.01 -0.70 3.17
N LEU A 47 -7.21 0.00 3.99
CA LEU A 47 -5.79 -0.31 4.20
C LEU A 47 -5.60 -1.76 4.68
N ASN A 48 -6.35 -2.19 5.69
CA ASN A 48 -6.24 -3.53 6.24
C ASN A 48 -6.59 -4.60 5.20
N LYS A 49 -7.61 -4.35 4.38
CA LYS A 49 -7.98 -5.24 3.26
C LYS A 49 -6.84 -5.36 2.25
N GLU A 50 -6.28 -4.24 1.80
CA GLU A 50 -5.18 -4.26 0.83
C GLU A 50 -3.90 -4.87 1.40
N ARG A 51 -3.62 -4.70 2.70
CA ARG A 51 -2.52 -5.34 3.42
C ARG A 51 -2.69 -6.85 3.49
N SER A 52 -3.87 -7.32 3.88
CA SER A 52 -4.17 -8.76 3.91
C SER A 52 -4.00 -9.40 2.54
N HIS A 53 -4.43 -8.72 1.48
CA HIS A 53 -4.22 -9.21 0.12
C HIS A 53 -2.73 -9.21 -0.28
N TYR A 54 -1.98 -8.18 0.12
CA TYR A 54 -0.53 -8.12 -0.11
C TYR A 54 0.22 -9.26 0.60
N GLU A 55 -0.11 -9.53 1.87
CA GLU A 55 0.45 -10.63 2.65
C GLU A 55 0.16 -11.99 2.00
N TYR A 56 -1.08 -12.20 1.56
CA TYR A 56 -1.45 -13.41 0.82
C TYR A 56 -0.62 -13.60 -0.46
N LEU A 57 -0.36 -12.52 -1.22
CA LEU A 57 0.47 -12.59 -2.42
C LEU A 57 1.94 -12.88 -2.10
N ILE A 58 2.44 -12.44 -0.94
CA ILE A 58 3.79 -12.80 -0.46
C ILE A 58 3.86 -14.30 -0.21
N GLU A 59 2.88 -14.87 0.50
CA GLU A 59 2.83 -16.32 0.75
C GLU A 59 2.77 -17.13 -0.55
N LEU A 60 1.99 -16.68 -1.54
CA LEU A 60 1.95 -17.31 -2.86
C LEU A 60 3.29 -17.23 -3.59
N LYS A 61 4.00 -16.10 -3.48
CA LYS A 61 5.33 -15.97 -4.05
C LYS A 61 6.31 -16.93 -3.37
N ASP A 62 6.27 -17.06 -2.06
CA ASP A 62 7.20 -17.93 -1.32
C ASP A 62 6.99 -19.41 -1.69
N LYS A 63 5.73 -19.84 -1.82
CA LYS A 63 5.40 -21.18 -2.35
C LYS A 63 5.93 -21.39 -3.76
N LEU A 64 5.68 -20.44 -4.67
CA LEU A 64 6.17 -20.48 -6.05
C LEU A 64 7.71 -20.58 -6.10
N VAL A 65 8.42 -19.79 -5.28
CA VAL A 65 9.88 -19.81 -5.22
C VAL A 65 10.39 -21.16 -4.72
N GLY A 66 9.72 -21.77 -3.72
CA GLY A 66 10.04 -23.12 -3.26
C GLY A 66 9.89 -24.17 -4.34
N GLU A 67 8.73 -24.21 -5.01
CA GLU A 67 8.46 -25.13 -6.12
C GLU A 67 9.48 -25.01 -7.25
N LEU A 68 9.84 -23.78 -7.60
CA LEU A 68 10.85 -23.49 -8.61
C LEU A 68 12.25 -23.94 -8.20
N TYR A 69 12.60 -23.70 -6.94
CA TYR A 69 13.89 -24.11 -6.40
C TYR A 69 14.03 -25.64 -6.50
N ASP A 70 13.01 -26.38 -6.08
CA ASP A 70 13.00 -27.83 -6.14
C ASP A 70 13.11 -28.33 -7.58
N HIS A 71 12.37 -27.73 -8.51
CA HIS A 71 12.47 -28.04 -9.93
C HIS A 71 13.91 -27.84 -10.46
N TYR A 72 14.54 -26.69 -10.19
CA TYR A 72 15.90 -26.43 -10.64
C TYR A 72 16.93 -27.36 -9.99
N ARG A 73 16.77 -27.66 -8.69
CA ARG A 73 17.72 -28.46 -7.92
C ARG A 73 17.65 -29.95 -8.25
N PHE A 74 16.47 -30.48 -8.47
CA PHE A 74 16.24 -31.93 -8.54
C PHE A 74 15.87 -32.42 -9.95
N GLU A 75 15.25 -31.59 -10.79
CA GLU A 75 14.66 -32.01 -12.07
C GLU A 75 15.39 -31.51 -13.31
N LEU A 76 16.12 -30.38 -13.23
CA LEU A 76 16.74 -29.75 -14.41
C LEU A 76 18.23 -30.10 -14.57
N ASP A 77 19.06 -29.74 -13.60
CA ASP A 77 20.49 -30.05 -13.60
C ASP A 77 20.98 -30.26 -12.15
N LYS A 78 21.33 -31.51 -11.83
CA LYS A 78 21.76 -31.91 -10.48
C LYS A 78 23.10 -31.29 -10.06
N SER A 79 23.85 -30.72 -11.01
CA SER A 79 25.13 -30.06 -10.76
C SER A 79 24.97 -28.60 -10.29
N LEU A 80 23.80 -27.99 -10.48
CA LEU A 80 23.55 -26.61 -10.06
C LEU A 80 23.71 -26.44 -8.55
N GLN A 81 24.57 -25.51 -8.16
CA GLN A 81 24.76 -25.13 -6.77
C GLN A 81 23.61 -24.25 -6.29
N LYS A 82 23.28 -24.35 -5.00
CA LYS A 82 22.24 -23.53 -4.36
C LYS A 82 22.36 -22.04 -4.69
N VAL A 83 23.57 -21.49 -4.59
CA VAL A 83 23.85 -20.08 -4.84
C VAL A 83 23.54 -19.69 -6.29
N GLU A 84 23.79 -20.57 -7.25
CA GLU A 84 23.51 -20.31 -8.66
C GLU A 84 22.01 -20.21 -8.90
N ILE A 85 21.24 -21.16 -8.33
CA ILE A 85 19.78 -21.19 -8.42
C ILE A 85 19.18 -19.90 -7.86
N GLU A 86 19.57 -19.51 -6.64
CA GLU A 86 19.04 -18.34 -5.94
C GLU A 86 19.42 -17.01 -6.61
N LYS A 87 20.63 -16.91 -7.15
CA LYS A 87 21.14 -15.65 -7.69
C LYS A 87 20.85 -15.46 -9.18
N TYR A 88 20.81 -16.53 -9.97
CA TYR A 88 20.78 -16.43 -11.42
C TYR A 88 19.55 -17.06 -12.07
N TYR A 89 18.93 -18.09 -11.47
CA TYR A 89 17.79 -18.78 -12.07
C TYR A 89 16.47 -18.22 -11.54
N LEU A 90 16.24 -18.28 -10.23
CA LEU A 90 15.00 -17.82 -9.60
C LEU A 90 14.64 -16.36 -9.95
N PRO A 91 15.57 -15.38 -9.89
CA PRO A 91 15.24 -13.99 -10.21
C PRO A 91 14.89 -13.77 -11.68
N LYS A 92 15.30 -14.68 -12.58
CA LYS A 92 15.06 -14.60 -14.02
C LYS A 92 13.87 -15.44 -14.49
N ASP A 93 13.31 -16.30 -13.64
CA ASP A 93 12.12 -17.10 -14.00
C ASP A 93 10.93 -16.15 -14.28
N LYS A 94 10.27 -16.35 -15.42
CA LYS A 94 9.17 -15.51 -15.89
C LYS A 94 8.01 -15.45 -14.90
N ARG A 95 7.75 -16.54 -14.16
CA ARG A 95 6.71 -16.62 -13.13
C ARG A 95 7.07 -15.75 -11.93
N VAL A 96 8.32 -15.79 -11.47
CA VAL A 96 8.82 -14.94 -10.38
C VAL A 96 8.76 -13.47 -10.78
N ILE A 97 9.19 -13.13 -11.99
CA ILE A 97 9.12 -11.76 -12.52
C ILE A 97 7.67 -11.27 -12.54
N LYS A 98 6.74 -12.09 -13.06
CA LYS A 98 5.30 -11.77 -13.10
C LYS A 98 4.73 -11.59 -11.69
N MET A 99 5.08 -12.46 -10.75
CA MET A 99 4.62 -12.36 -9.36
C MET A 99 5.16 -11.09 -8.67
N ASN A 100 6.44 -10.76 -8.87
CA ASN A 100 7.02 -9.53 -8.36
C ASN A 100 6.32 -8.28 -8.93
N LYS A 101 5.88 -8.33 -10.20
CA LYS A 101 5.10 -7.26 -10.81
C LYS A 101 3.75 -7.07 -10.09
N ILE A 102 3.01 -8.16 -9.90
CA ILE A 102 1.73 -8.15 -9.16
C ILE A 102 1.91 -7.60 -7.74
N LEU A 103 2.96 -8.04 -7.03
CA LEU A 103 3.28 -7.55 -5.69
C LEU A 103 3.58 -6.06 -5.66
N ARG A 104 4.34 -5.52 -6.63
CA ARG A 104 4.59 -4.07 -6.70
C ARG A 104 3.29 -3.29 -6.89
N SER A 105 2.42 -3.75 -7.79
CA SER A 105 1.12 -3.12 -8.04
C SER A 105 0.20 -3.16 -6.82
N GLN A 106 0.20 -4.28 -6.07
CA GLN A 106 -0.55 -4.38 -4.82
C GLN A 106 0.06 -3.50 -3.72
N LYS A 107 1.39 -3.43 -3.61
CA LYS A 107 2.08 -2.56 -2.65
C LYS A 107 1.73 -1.09 -2.87
N ALA A 108 1.62 -0.64 -4.12
CA ALA A 108 1.17 0.71 -4.44
C ALA A 108 -0.21 1.04 -3.85
N ARG A 109 -1.13 0.07 -3.86
CA ARG A 109 -2.47 0.22 -3.24
C ARG A 109 -2.38 0.35 -1.73
N VAL A 110 -1.58 -0.50 -1.08
CA VAL A 110 -1.30 -0.42 0.36
C VAL A 110 -0.75 0.96 0.73
N ASP A 111 0.25 1.42 -0.01
CA ASP A 111 0.94 2.68 0.25
C ASP A 111 0.01 3.89 0.09
N PHE A 112 -0.86 3.85 -0.92
CA PHE A 112 -1.87 4.87 -1.10
C PHE A 112 -2.79 5.00 0.13
N PHE A 113 -3.38 3.90 0.59
CA PHE A 113 -4.30 3.95 1.72
C PHE A 113 -3.58 4.26 3.04
N GLU A 114 -2.33 3.84 3.20
CA GLU A 114 -1.51 4.20 4.35
C GLU A 114 -1.27 5.71 4.42
N ILE A 115 -0.94 6.33 3.29
CA ILE A 115 -0.80 7.79 3.18
C ILE A 115 -2.14 8.48 3.50
N CYS A 116 -3.27 7.95 3.03
CA CYS A 116 -4.59 8.52 3.31
C CYS A 116 -4.91 8.51 4.81
N VAL A 117 -4.72 7.38 5.49
CA VAL A 117 -4.95 7.25 6.93
C VAL A 117 -4.03 8.19 7.71
N ASN A 118 -2.76 8.26 7.35
CA ASN A 118 -1.80 9.19 7.97
C ASN A 118 -2.19 10.65 7.75
N GLY A 119 -2.69 10.99 6.56
CA GLY A 119 -3.23 12.32 6.24
C GLY A 119 -4.41 12.71 7.13
N LEU A 120 -5.40 11.83 7.29
CA LEU A 120 -6.58 12.05 8.13
C LEU A 120 -6.22 12.18 9.62
N ASN A 121 -5.29 11.34 10.09
CA ASN A 121 -4.77 11.45 11.46
C ASN A 121 -4.11 12.82 11.69
N LYS A 122 -3.27 13.27 10.75
CA LYS A 122 -2.60 14.58 10.82
C LYS A 122 -3.62 15.73 10.73
N GLN A 123 -4.65 15.59 9.91
CA GLN A 123 -5.72 16.57 9.80
C GLN A 123 -6.44 16.77 11.14
N GLY A 124 -6.75 15.68 11.86
CA GLY A 124 -7.36 15.76 13.19
C GLY A 124 -6.55 16.61 14.18
N TRP A 125 -5.22 16.45 14.17
CA TRP A 125 -4.31 17.27 14.98
C TRP A 125 -4.29 18.73 14.53
N ASN A 126 -4.25 18.99 13.21
CA ASN A 126 -4.26 20.34 12.67
C ASN A 126 -5.56 21.09 13.04
N MET A 127 -6.71 20.42 12.95
CA MET A 127 -8.01 20.99 13.33
C MET A 127 -8.07 21.31 14.83
N LYS A 128 -7.55 20.41 15.68
CA LYS A 128 -7.44 20.64 17.13
C LYS A 128 -6.58 21.88 17.42
N ASN A 129 -5.37 21.94 16.85
CA ASN A 129 -4.44 23.06 17.05
C ASN A 129 -5.04 24.38 16.57
N PHE A 130 -5.76 24.38 15.45
CA PHE A 130 -6.47 25.55 14.95
C PHE A 130 -7.54 26.04 15.92
N SER A 131 -8.39 25.13 16.43
CA SER A 131 -9.41 25.46 17.44
C SER A 131 -8.81 26.02 18.73
N ASP A 132 -7.71 25.43 19.21
CA ASP A 132 -7.02 25.88 20.43
C ASP A 132 -6.38 27.27 20.26
N ASN A 133 -5.88 27.59 19.06
CA ASN A 133 -5.33 28.91 18.75
C ASN A 133 -6.42 29.99 18.66
N MET A 134 -7.59 29.69 18.07
CA MET A 134 -8.72 30.62 18.05
C MET A 134 -9.20 30.98 19.46
N LYS A 135 -9.20 30.02 20.39
CA LYS A 135 -9.58 30.25 21.80
C LYS A 135 -8.59 31.12 22.57
N LYS A 136 -7.33 31.20 22.15
CA LYS A 136 -6.29 32.02 22.80
C LYS A 136 -6.17 33.42 22.21
N GLY A 137 -6.71 33.64 21.00
CA GLY A 137 -6.72 34.93 20.31
C GLY A 137 -7.95 35.78 20.60
N LEU A 138 -8.90 35.26 21.39
CA LEU A 138 -10.02 35.96 22.03
C LEU A 138 -9.70 36.16 23.52
#